data_AF-A0A349UQA2-F1
#
_entry.id   AF-A0A349UQA2-F1
#
_cell.length_a   1.000
_cell.length_b   1.000
_cell.length_c   1.000
_cell.angle_alpha   90.00
_cell.angle_beta   90.00
_cell.angle_gamma   90.00
#
_symmetry.space_group_name_H-M   'P 1'
#
loop_
_entity.id
_entity.type
_entity.pdbx_description
1 polymer ?
#
loop_
_entity_poly.entity_id
_entity_poly.type
_entity_poly.pdbx_seq_one_letter_code
_entity_poly.pdbx_strand_id
1 'polypeptide(L)'
;MPRYTIVHKPLDPKASWFPKLRFGMFVHFGLYSIPARDEWMMNHERIAFPEYRKLMKRFNPRRFDARQWVRSARQAGAKYIALTAKHHDGFCLFDSALTDYKITNTPFGRDLVGEVVDACHRDGMRIVLYYSQPDWAHPCYVPAPGCLKDWRVGSPTDTPDWPAYLRYLFGQVEELCTKYGRIDGLWFDGMNKGESEWRGRALYRMIKRLQPHAVVNDRAGCGDCYTPERRLATAAAAMGYMVEACDCVARGAWCYMPDPEMQSSPALIRNLVRMAGAGGNYLLNIGPKADGTLPESWMRRFRDVGAWLGEFGASIYGTQGCPRNEESPDRLYTRKGKRLYLHLLQWPETNRLTLTRLARAPRRAKLMGSGQTLGIETVGGNVVLKGLPAAPLNAAVNVVEMTFAAESFLRPPAPWPVPAPLKFDGVRSLEVRLTDAPGVFLSFKGLPLPTHPFRGQLPEDFSNLWMPYHRISWRMHSARAAWVEVSLEVAAGANSQGSTFALRAGDSELQGVIPPTASWTDFTTVRLGRLRLPKGNFKLTMVPLHVKFPGRFGVVRKLILSPGKRRPR
;
A
#
# COMPACT_ATOMS: atom_id res chain seq x y z
N MET A 1 5.87 21.75 9.25
CA MET A 1 5.14 20.47 9.34
C MET A 1 5.52 19.59 8.14
N PRO A 2 5.85 18.29 8.31
CA PRO A 2 6.39 17.44 7.23
C PRO A 2 5.32 17.13 6.16
N ARG A 3 5.63 17.40 4.89
CA ARG A 3 4.73 17.19 3.74
C ARG A 3 5.12 15.90 3.01
N TYR A 4 4.31 14.84 3.13
CA TYR A 4 4.50 13.66 2.29
C TYR A 4 4.01 13.97 0.87
N THR A 5 4.87 13.84 -0.13
CA THR A 5 4.56 14.26 -1.51
C THR A 5 4.63 13.08 -2.46
N ILE A 6 3.51 12.72 -3.10
CA ILE A 6 3.60 12.00 -4.37
C ILE A 6 3.87 13.06 -5.43
N VAL A 7 5.04 12.97 -6.05
CA VAL A 7 5.61 14.06 -6.86
C VAL A 7 4.83 14.26 -8.15
N HIS A 8 4.18 13.20 -8.65
CA HIS A 8 3.51 13.21 -9.94
C HIS A 8 2.06 12.70 -9.82
N LYS A 9 1.08 13.60 -10.02
CA LYS A 9 -0.33 13.24 -10.24
C LYS A 9 -0.57 12.63 -11.64
N PRO A 10 0.05 13.12 -12.73
CA PRO A 10 0.22 12.31 -13.93
C PRO A 10 1.42 11.37 -13.78
N LEU A 11 1.47 10.26 -14.50
CA LEU A 11 2.65 9.38 -14.51
C LEU A 11 3.87 10.13 -15.05
N ASP A 12 5.01 10.09 -14.33
CA ASP A 12 6.30 10.47 -14.92
C ASP A 12 6.51 9.59 -16.18
N PRO A 13 6.70 10.17 -17.38
CA PRO A 13 6.93 9.41 -18.60
C PRO A 13 8.08 8.40 -18.46
N LYS A 14 9.12 8.74 -17.70
CA LYS A 14 10.27 7.86 -17.43
C LYS A 14 9.92 6.66 -16.55
N ALA A 15 8.84 6.74 -15.78
CA ALA A 15 8.30 5.67 -14.93
C ALA A 15 7.05 4.98 -15.52
N SER A 16 6.65 5.33 -16.75
CA SER A 16 5.45 4.79 -17.41
C SER A 16 5.51 3.29 -17.71
N TRP A 17 6.69 2.68 -17.61
CA TRP A 17 6.89 1.24 -17.72
C TRP A 17 6.30 0.48 -16.54
N PHE A 18 6.32 1.07 -15.33
CA PHE A 18 6.05 0.35 -14.09
C PHE A 18 4.60 -0.12 -13.96
N PRO A 19 3.56 0.70 -14.23
CA PRO A 19 2.18 0.23 -14.20
C PRO A 19 1.88 -0.83 -15.26
N LYS A 20 2.69 -0.96 -16.31
CA LYS A 20 2.48 -1.96 -17.36
C LYS A 20 2.91 -3.37 -16.92
N LEU A 21 3.73 -3.46 -15.87
CA LEU A 21 4.30 -4.72 -15.41
C LEU A 21 3.34 -5.58 -14.59
N ARG A 22 2.46 -4.95 -13.79
CA ARG A 22 1.43 -5.58 -12.95
C ARG A 22 1.89 -6.54 -11.85
N PHE A 23 2.94 -7.33 -12.05
CA PHE A 23 3.33 -8.39 -11.13
C PHE A 23 4.85 -8.43 -10.91
N GLY A 24 5.26 -8.48 -9.64
CA GLY A 24 6.65 -8.58 -9.21
C GLY A 24 6.83 -9.58 -8.08
N MET A 25 8.07 -10.02 -7.90
CA MET A 25 8.48 -10.90 -6.80
C MET A 25 9.29 -10.09 -5.78
N PHE A 26 8.84 -10.07 -4.53
CA PHE A 26 9.59 -9.49 -3.41
C PHE A 26 10.44 -10.59 -2.77
N VAL A 27 11.66 -10.27 -2.37
CA VAL A 27 12.57 -11.18 -1.69
C VAL A 27 13.07 -10.53 -0.42
N HIS A 28 12.70 -11.10 0.74
CA HIS A 28 13.23 -10.72 2.04
C HIS A 28 14.23 -11.77 2.52
N PHE A 29 15.50 -11.40 2.49
CA PHE A 29 16.61 -12.26 2.90
C PHE A 29 17.60 -11.48 3.76
N GLY A 30 18.20 -12.14 4.75
CA GLY A 30 19.10 -11.51 5.71
C GLY A 30 19.49 -12.46 6.83
N LEU A 31 20.15 -11.94 7.87
CA LEU A 31 20.61 -12.75 9.01
C LEU A 31 19.44 -13.45 9.72
N TYR A 32 18.27 -12.81 9.75
CA TYR A 32 17.02 -13.37 10.28
C TYR A 32 16.56 -14.67 9.59
N SER A 33 17.09 -15.02 8.42
CA SER A 33 16.81 -16.32 7.80
C SER A 33 17.50 -17.48 8.53
N ILE A 34 18.54 -17.24 9.36
CA ILE A 34 19.19 -18.28 10.17
C ILE A 34 18.24 -18.77 11.28
N PRO A 35 17.65 -17.90 12.10
CA PRO A 35 16.74 -18.33 13.16
C PRO A 35 15.34 -18.64 12.63
N ALA A 36 15.00 -18.13 11.44
CA ALA A 36 13.83 -18.50 10.64
C ALA A 36 12.48 -18.36 11.37
N ARG A 37 12.29 -17.25 12.09
CA ARG A 37 11.06 -17.03 12.88
C ARG A 37 10.45 -15.64 12.76
N ASP A 38 11.25 -14.60 12.51
CA ASP A 38 10.77 -13.23 12.35
C ASP A 38 11.90 -12.30 11.86
N GLU A 39 11.70 -11.49 10.82
CA GLU A 39 12.65 -10.43 10.43
C GLU A 39 12.75 -9.30 11.46
N TRP A 40 11.76 -9.20 12.35
CA TRP A 40 11.73 -8.28 13.48
C TRP A 40 12.26 -8.88 14.77
N MET A 41 12.80 -10.11 14.77
CA MET A 41 13.24 -10.79 15.99
C MET A 41 14.23 -9.97 16.83
N MET A 42 15.14 -9.22 16.19
CA MET A 42 16.09 -8.36 16.91
C MET A 42 15.34 -7.37 17.81
N ASN A 43 14.26 -6.78 17.27
CA ASN A 43 13.40 -5.84 17.96
C ASN A 43 12.46 -6.53 18.97
N HIS A 44 11.70 -7.53 18.53
CA HIS A 44 10.68 -8.18 19.37
C HIS A 44 11.26 -8.96 20.54
N GLU A 45 12.43 -9.58 20.37
CA GLU A 45 13.11 -10.35 21.42
C GLU A 45 14.16 -9.53 22.17
N ARG A 46 14.31 -8.23 21.85
CA ARG A 46 15.26 -7.31 22.51
C ARG A 46 16.70 -7.80 22.48
N ILE A 47 17.13 -8.33 21.33
CA ILE A 47 18.48 -8.86 21.16
C ILE A 47 19.45 -7.70 20.97
N ALA A 48 20.43 -7.58 21.87
CA ALA A 48 21.47 -6.58 21.76
C ALA A 48 22.27 -6.75 20.45
N PHE A 49 22.66 -5.64 19.81
CA PHE A 49 23.39 -5.68 18.54
C PHE A 49 24.63 -6.59 18.55
N PRO A 50 25.53 -6.55 19.57
CA PRO A 50 26.69 -7.45 19.60
C PRO A 50 26.32 -8.95 19.58
N GLU A 51 25.19 -9.32 20.19
CA GLU A 51 24.68 -10.70 20.17
C GLU A 51 24.09 -11.05 18.81
N TYR A 52 23.26 -10.17 18.24
CA TYR A 52 22.67 -10.38 16.92
C TYR A 52 23.76 -10.47 15.82
N ARG A 53 24.80 -9.62 15.92
CA ARG A 53 25.95 -9.60 15.00
C ARG A 53 26.67 -10.94 14.93
N LYS A 54 26.62 -11.78 15.97
CA LYS A 54 27.22 -13.13 15.94
C LYS A 54 26.63 -14.01 14.84
N LEU A 55 25.41 -13.73 14.36
CA LEU A 55 24.79 -14.43 13.22
C LEU A 55 25.65 -14.32 11.94
N MET A 56 26.42 -13.24 11.76
CA MET A 56 27.35 -13.10 10.63
C MET A 56 28.34 -14.26 10.53
N LYS A 57 28.81 -14.78 11.67
CA LYS A 57 29.77 -15.91 11.72
C LYS A 57 29.18 -17.21 11.17
N ARG A 58 27.85 -17.31 11.09
CA ARG A 58 27.10 -18.48 10.62
C ARG A 58 26.43 -18.25 9.26
N PHE A 59 26.39 -17.01 8.78
CA PHE A 59 25.70 -16.68 7.55
C PHE A 59 26.53 -17.09 6.34
N ASN A 60 26.14 -18.21 5.74
CA ASN A 60 26.82 -18.78 4.57
C ASN A 60 25.79 -19.46 3.66
N PRO A 61 25.11 -18.70 2.78
CA PRO A 61 24.16 -19.26 1.82
C PRO A 61 24.87 -20.04 0.71
N ARG A 62 25.41 -21.21 1.05
CA ARG A 62 26.23 -22.08 0.18
C ARG A 62 25.51 -22.55 -1.09
N ARG A 63 24.18 -22.53 -1.10
CA ARG A 63 23.33 -22.98 -2.20
C ARG A 63 22.65 -21.83 -2.93
N PHE A 64 23.01 -20.58 -2.61
CA PHE A 64 22.52 -19.42 -3.35
C PHE A 64 22.98 -19.44 -4.81
N ASP A 65 22.01 -19.31 -5.71
CA ASP A 65 22.22 -19.06 -7.14
C ASP A 65 21.32 -17.91 -7.58
N ALA A 66 21.91 -16.75 -7.87
CA ALA A 66 21.21 -15.58 -8.38
C ALA A 66 20.41 -15.90 -9.66
N ARG A 67 20.95 -16.73 -10.55
CA ARG A 67 20.24 -17.14 -11.78
C ARG A 67 19.03 -18.00 -11.44
N GLN A 68 19.11 -18.85 -10.42
CA GLN A 68 17.95 -19.63 -9.96
C GLN A 68 16.84 -18.69 -9.50
N TRP A 69 17.15 -17.70 -8.67
CA TRP A 69 16.14 -16.74 -8.19
C TRP A 69 15.47 -15.98 -9.34
N VAL A 70 16.26 -15.48 -10.30
CA VAL A 70 15.73 -14.75 -11.46
C VAL A 70 14.89 -15.66 -12.38
N ARG A 71 15.34 -16.89 -12.64
CA ARG A 71 14.56 -17.89 -13.38
C ARG A 71 13.24 -18.21 -12.69
N SER A 72 13.25 -18.39 -11.37
CA SER A 72 12.05 -18.66 -10.57
C SER A 72 11.05 -17.50 -10.63
N ALA A 73 11.51 -16.25 -10.54
CA ALA A 73 10.67 -15.07 -10.71
C ALA A 73 10.01 -15.05 -12.11
N ARG A 74 10.80 -15.30 -13.16
CA ARG A 74 10.31 -15.33 -14.54
C ARG A 74 9.29 -16.44 -14.77
N GLN A 75 9.54 -17.65 -14.24
CA GLN A 75 8.61 -18.78 -14.33
C GLN A 75 7.29 -18.48 -13.62
N ALA A 76 7.32 -17.72 -12.53
CA ALA A 76 6.12 -17.24 -11.85
C ALA A 76 5.37 -16.15 -12.64
N GLY A 77 5.95 -15.66 -13.74
CA GLY A 77 5.41 -14.58 -14.56
C GLY A 77 5.79 -13.17 -14.08
N ALA A 78 6.54 -13.03 -12.99
CA ALA A 78 6.98 -11.72 -12.51
C ALA A 78 7.79 -10.96 -13.56
N LYS A 79 7.64 -9.64 -13.60
CA LYS A 79 8.34 -8.75 -14.54
C LYS A 79 9.42 -7.89 -13.88
N TYR A 80 9.49 -7.94 -12.56
CA TYR A 80 10.53 -7.30 -11.77
C TYR A 80 10.73 -8.07 -10.46
N ILE A 81 11.91 -7.91 -9.88
CA ILE A 81 12.23 -8.38 -8.52
C ILE A 81 12.43 -7.15 -7.63
N ALA A 82 11.87 -7.18 -6.43
CA ALA A 82 12.24 -6.28 -5.35
C ALA A 82 13.08 -7.07 -4.33
N LEU A 83 14.33 -6.67 -4.08
CA LEU A 83 15.26 -7.41 -3.22
C LEU A 83 15.67 -6.55 -2.02
N THR A 84 15.61 -7.09 -0.80
CA THR A 84 16.20 -6.47 0.38
C THR A 84 17.71 -6.27 0.20
N ALA A 85 18.16 -5.03 -0.03
CA ALA A 85 19.57 -4.67 0.06
C ALA A 85 19.99 -4.48 1.53
N LYS A 86 19.09 -3.93 2.35
CA LYS A 86 19.25 -3.78 3.80
C LYS A 86 17.88 -3.78 4.48
N HIS A 87 17.69 -4.59 5.54
CA HIS A 87 16.49 -4.57 6.37
C HIS A 87 16.69 -3.73 7.65
N HIS A 88 15.69 -3.68 8.54
CA HIS A 88 15.76 -2.88 9.78
C HIS A 88 16.90 -3.30 10.72
N ASP A 89 17.36 -4.54 10.64
CA ASP A 89 18.51 -5.03 11.42
C ASP A 89 19.84 -4.36 11.03
N GLY A 90 19.87 -3.61 9.92
CA GLY A 90 21.03 -2.86 9.43
C GLY A 90 22.00 -3.69 8.58
N PHE A 91 21.77 -4.99 8.41
CA PHE A 91 22.71 -5.87 7.71
C PHE A 91 22.64 -5.64 6.20
N CYS A 92 23.78 -5.28 5.61
CA CYS A 92 23.86 -4.99 4.18
C CYS A 92 24.13 -6.28 3.38
N LEU A 93 23.22 -6.64 2.47
CA LEU A 93 23.40 -7.73 1.50
C LEU A 93 24.25 -7.33 0.28
N PHE A 94 24.90 -6.17 0.35
CA PHE A 94 25.70 -5.56 -0.70
C PHE A 94 27.04 -5.06 -0.13
N ASP A 95 28.06 -4.88 -0.97
CA ASP A 95 29.39 -4.49 -0.50
C ASP A 95 29.52 -2.98 -0.25
N SER A 96 28.89 -2.51 0.84
CA SER A 96 28.99 -1.12 1.28
C SER A 96 30.40 -0.78 1.79
N ALA A 97 30.95 0.35 1.38
CA ALA A 97 32.20 0.88 1.92
C ALA A 97 31.99 1.60 3.28
N LEU A 98 30.74 1.81 3.69
CA LEU A 98 30.37 2.64 4.83
C LEU A 98 30.13 1.86 6.13
N THR A 99 30.21 0.53 6.08
CA THR A 99 30.01 -0.34 7.26
C THR A 99 30.74 -1.67 7.10
N ASP A 100 31.17 -2.26 8.21
CA ASP A 100 31.66 -3.63 8.27
C ASP A 100 30.53 -4.66 8.50
N TYR A 101 29.31 -4.20 8.77
CA TYR A 101 28.12 -5.02 9.00
C TYR A 101 27.42 -5.38 7.69
N LYS A 102 28.14 -6.16 6.86
CA LYS A 102 27.78 -6.50 5.49
C LYS A 102 28.11 -7.94 5.12
N ILE A 103 27.48 -8.43 4.06
CA ILE A 103 27.56 -9.83 3.63
C ILE A 103 28.96 -10.28 3.21
N THR A 104 29.78 -9.39 2.64
CA THR A 104 31.17 -9.70 2.26
C THR A 104 32.07 -10.00 3.46
N ASN A 105 31.66 -9.59 4.67
CA ASN A 105 32.34 -9.89 5.93
C ASN A 105 31.76 -11.13 6.65
N THR A 106 31.06 -12.00 5.93
CA THR A 106 30.56 -13.29 6.43
C THR A 106 31.30 -14.44 5.75
N PRO A 107 31.20 -15.70 6.21
CA PRO A 107 31.78 -16.84 5.50
C PRO A 107 31.29 -17.03 4.06
N PHE A 108 30.25 -16.31 3.62
CA PHE A 108 29.84 -16.26 2.22
C PHE A 108 30.82 -15.51 1.31
N GLY A 109 31.38 -14.40 1.81
CA GLY A 109 32.42 -13.60 1.12
C GLY A 109 32.04 -12.92 -0.19
N ARG A 110 30.78 -13.00 -0.65
CA ARG A 110 30.32 -12.52 -1.97
C ARG A 110 29.27 -11.42 -1.85
N ASP A 111 29.19 -10.57 -2.87
CA ASP A 111 28.17 -9.52 -3.00
C ASP A 111 26.87 -10.08 -3.60
N LEU A 112 25.90 -10.40 -2.75
CA LEU A 112 24.63 -11.00 -3.17
C LEU A 112 23.79 -10.06 -4.02
N VAL A 113 23.69 -8.77 -3.65
CA VAL A 113 22.93 -7.78 -4.43
C VAL A 113 23.53 -7.62 -5.82
N GLY A 114 24.86 -7.53 -5.92
CA GLY A 114 25.56 -7.47 -7.21
C GLY A 114 25.23 -8.67 -8.10
N GLU A 115 25.32 -9.89 -7.56
CA GLU A 115 25.02 -11.10 -8.33
C GLU A 115 23.57 -11.19 -8.82
N VAL A 116 22.59 -10.75 -8.01
CA VAL A 116 21.18 -10.71 -8.42
C VAL A 116 20.94 -9.63 -9.48
N VAL A 117 21.56 -8.46 -9.34
CA VAL A 117 21.45 -7.38 -10.34
C VAL A 117 22.03 -7.85 -11.68
N ASP A 118 23.21 -8.47 -11.69
CA ASP A 118 23.83 -9.03 -12.90
C ASP A 118 22.97 -10.12 -13.54
N ALA A 119 22.37 -11.00 -12.74
CA ALA A 119 21.45 -12.02 -13.23
C ALA A 119 20.17 -11.38 -13.82
N CYS A 120 19.67 -10.30 -13.22
CA CYS A 120 18.52 -9.57 -13.74
C CYS A 120 18.83 -8.93 -15.10
N HIS A 121 19.98 -8.25 -15.24
CA HIS A 121 20.39 -7.64 -16.50
C HIS A 121 20.54 -8.67 -17.61
N ARG A 122 21.15 -9.82 -17.31
CA ARG A 122 21.33 -10.93 -18.27
C ARG A 122 20.00 -11.46 -18.81
N ASP A 123 18.97 -11.55 -17.97
CA ASP A 123 17.68 -12.15 -18.34
C ASP A 123 16.61 -11.12 -18.73
N GLY A 124 16.97 -9.83 -18.80
CA GLY A 124 16.05 -8.73 -19.07
C GLY A 124 14.98 -8.52 -17.99
N MET A 125 15.26 -8.97 -16.77
CA MET A 125 14.43 -8.76 -15.59
C MET A 125 14.71 -7.37 -15.00
N ARG A 126 13.66 -6.66 -14.59
CA ARG A 126 13.85 -5.39 -13.89
C ARG A 126 14.14 -5.62 -12.40
N ILE A 127 14.94 -4.73 -11.81
CA ILE A 127 15.37 -4.86 -10.42
C ILE A 127 15.05 -3.59 -9.62
N VAL A 128 14.38 -3.78 -8.49
CA VAL A 128 14.10 -2.77 -7.48
C VAL A 128 14.83 -3.19 -6.21
N LEU A 129 15.51 -2.24 -5.56
CA LEU A 129 16.22 -2.52 -4.32
C LEU A 129 15.42 -1.99 -3.14
N TYR A 130 15.05 -2.87 -2.22
CA TYR A 130 14.49 -2.48 -0.94
C TYR A 130 15.60 -1.99 -0.02
N TYR A 131 15.37 -0.87 0.63
CA TYR A 131 16.31 -0.29 1.57
C TYR A 131 15.57 0.25 2.81
N SER A 132 15.91 -0.32 3.95
CA SER A 132 15.39 0.13 5.22
C SER A 132 15.98 1.46 5.67
N GLN A 133 15.12 2.44 5.93
CA GLN A 133 15.56 3.72 6.49
C GLN A 133 15.85 3.64 8.00
N PRO A 134 15.08 2.88 8.81
CA PRO A 134 15.49 2.50 10.15
C PRO A 134 16.69 1.56 10.11
N ASP A 135 17.57 1.70 11.08
CA ASP A 135 18.74 0.85 11.23
C ASP A 135 19.00 0.63 12.72
N TRP A 136 18.66 -0.56 13.21
CA TRP A 136 18.79 -0.90 14.63
C TRP A 136 20.24 -1.17 15.05
N ALA A 137 21.16 -1.29 14.09
CA ALA A 137 22.57 -1.55 14.34
C ALA A 137 23.43 -0.28 14.36
N HIS A 138 23.00 0.79 13.68
CA HIS A 138 23.82 1.98 13.51
C HIS A 138 23.80 2.89 14.77
N PRO A 139 24.95 3.17 15.41
CA PRO A 139 25.01 3.90 16.69
C PRO A 139 24.50 5.35 16.60
N CYS A 140 24.62 5.97 15.41
CA CYS A 140 24.11 7.32 15.17
C CYS A 140 22.60 7.37 14.88
N TYR A 141 21.91 6.23 14.72
CA TYR A 141 20.49 6.21 14.42
C TYR A 141 19.68 6.70 15.63
N VAL A 142 18.72 7.60 15.40
CA VAL A 142 17.84 8.13 16.45
C VAL A 142 16.43 7.55 16.26
N PRO A 143 15.99 6.58 17.08
CA PRO A 143 14.62 6.08 17.03
C PRO A 143 13.61 7.20 17.27
N ALA A 144 12.45 7.14 16.60
CA ALA A 144 11.38 8.08 16.87
C ALA A 144 10.62 7.69 18.15
N PRO A 145 10.37 8.62 19.09
CA PRO A 145 9.61 8.33 20.31
C PRO A 145 8.20 7.79 20.00
N GLY A 146 7.80 6.70 20.65
CA GLY A 146 6.48 6.08 20.44
C GLY A 146 6.35 5.30 19.11
N CYS A 147 7.39 5.29 18.28
CA CYS A 147 7.49 4.45 17.11
C CYS A 147 8.23 3.14 17.41
N LEU A 148 7.78 2.04 16.80
CA LEU A 148 8.39 0.70 16.98
C LEU A 148 8.30 0.20 18.44
N LYS A 149 7.34 0.75 19.21
CA LYS A 149 7.00 0.55 20.63
C LYS A 149 8.19 0.15 21.52
N ASP A 150 8.82 1.17 22.09
CA ASP A 150 9.76 1.09 23.21
C ASP A 150 11.07 0.34 22.95
N TRP A 151 11.64 0.46 21.74
CA TRP A 151 13.05 0.14 21.53
C TRP A 151 13.93 1.12 22.34
N ARG A 152 14.33 0.69 23.54
CA ARG A 152 15.33 1.34 24.41
C ARG A 152 16.60 0.51 24.55
N VAL A 153 16.91 -0.33 23.57
CA VAL A 153 18.22 -0.99 23.53
C VAL A 153 19.04 -0.33 22.42
N GLY A 154 19.32 0.96 22.60
CA GLY A 154 20.63 1.42 22.17
C GLY A 154 21.66 0.68 23.02
N SER A 155 22.82 0.37 22.46
CA SER A 155 23.96 0.03 23.30
C SER A 155 24.12 1.14 24.35
N PRO A 156 24.45 0.86 25.62
CA PRO A 156 24.81 1.90 26.58
C PRO A 156 25.95 2.82 26.11
N THR A 157 26.66 2.41 25.05
CA THR A 157 27.75 3.13 24.39
C THR A 157 27.35 3.81 23.08
N ASP A 158 26.09 3.72 22.64
CA ASP A 158 25.64 4.40 21.44
C ASP A 158 25.74 5.92 21.60
N THR A 159 26.13 6.59 20.51
CA THR A 159 26.23 8.04 20.41
C THR A 159 25.33 8.53 19.27
N PRO A 160 24.02 8.70 19.51
CA PRO A 160 23.08 9.09 18.46
C PRO A 160 23.43 10.45 17.83
N ASP A 161 23.63 10.48 16.50
CA ASP A 161 23.93 11.66 15.70
C ASP A 161 23.13 11.58 14.40
N TRP A 162 21.98 12.25 14.39
CA TRP A 162 21.07 12.19 13.25
C TRP A 162 21.67 12.70 11.94
N PRO A 163 22.35 13.87 11.91
CA PRO A 163 23.12 14.29 10.73
C PRO A 163 24.13 13.25 10.22
N ALA A 164 24.89 12.58 11.10
CA ALA A 164 25.81 11.52 10.69
C ALA A 164 25.08 10.33 10.09
N TYR A 165 23.99 9.89 10.72
CA TYR A 165 23.18 8.80 10.18
C TYR A 165 22.59 9.14 8.80
N LEU A 166 22.14 10.39 8.59
CA LEU A 166 21.66 10.83 7.28
C LEU A 166 22.77 10.84 6.23
N ARG A 167 24.02 11.17 6.59
CA ARG A 167 25.17 11.04 5.65
C ARG A 167 25.40 9.58 5.28
N TYR A 168 25.37 8.66 6.25
CA TYR A 168 25.46 7.22 6.02
C TYR A 168 24.34 6.71 5.09
N LEU A 169 23.08 7.06 5.40
CA LEU A 169 21.90 6.69 4.61
C LEU A 169 22.01 7.19 3.15
N PHE A 170 22.34 8.46 2.95
CA PHE A 170 22.51 9.02 1.61
C PHE A 170 23.68 8.36 0.87
N GLY A 171 24.80 8.13 1.54
CA GLY A 171 25.96 7.45 0.98
C GLY A 171 25.63 6.02 0.53
N GLN A 172 24.94 5.22 1.34
CA GLN A 172 24.55 3.87 0.96
C GLN A 172 23.57 3.86 -0.22
N VAL A 173 22.61 4.78 -0.25
CA VAL A 173 21.69 4.92 -1.40
C VAL A 173 22.43 5.36 -2.66
N GLU A 174 23.46 6.20 -2.54
CA GLU A 174 24.35 6.58 -3.64
C GLU A 174 25.17 5.37 -4.13
N GLU A 175 25.73 4.56 -3.23
CA GLU A 175 26.42 3.31 -3.59
C GLU A 175 25.49 2.37 -4.39
N LEU A 176 24.25 2.16 -3.92
CA LEU A 176 23.26 1.34 -4.63
C LEU A 176 22.92 1.91 -6.01
N CYS A 177 22.85 3.24 -6.14
CA CYS A 177 22.55 3.92 -7.40
C CYS A 177 23.74 3.96 -8.38
N THR A 178 24.98 3.68 -7.95
CA THR A 178 26.18 3.92 -8.77
C THR A 178 27.03 2.67 -9.00
N LYS A 179 27.12 1.76 -8.03
CA LYS A 179 27.98 0.57 -8.12
C LYS A 179 27.39 -0.58 -8.93
N TYR A 180 26.06 -0.68 -9.00
CA TYR A 180 25.34 -1.85 -9.56
C TYR A 180 24.79 -1.60 -10.97
N GLY A 181 25.31 -0.60 -11.67
CA GLY A 181 24.80 -0.19 -12.97
C GLY A 181 23.35 0.30 -12.90
N ARG A 182 22.50 -0.20 -13.79
CA ARG A 182 21.10 0.23 -13.86
C ARG A 182 20.24 -0.46 -12.79
N ILE A 183 19.53 0.32 -11.98
CA ILE A 183 18.45 -0.17 -11.11
C ILE A 183 17.13 0.51 -11.48
N ASP A 184 16.04 -0.26 -11.51
CA ASP A 184 14.72 0.23 -11.93
C ASP A 184 13.90 0.81 -10.77
N GLY A 185 14.36 0.72 -9.54
CA GLY A 185 13.68 1.37 -8.42
C GLY A 185 14.37 1.25 -7.08
N LEU A 186 13.91 2.08 -6.15
CA LEU A 186 14.23 2.02 -4.73
C LEU A 186 12.95 1.96 -3.92
N TRP A 187 12.84 0.94 -3.08
CA TRP A 187 11.71 0.70 -2.21
C TRP A 187 12.13 0.98 -0.77
N PHE A 188 11.80 2.15 -0.25
CA PHE A 188 12.14 2.54 1.12
C PHE A 188 11.18 1.93 2.13
N ASP A 189 11.64 1.74 3.36
CA ASP A 189 10.77 1.33 4.45
C ASP A 189 11.09 2.01 5.78
N GLY A 190 10.17 1.91 6.73
CA GLY A 190 10.34 2.33 8.11
C GLY A 190 9.26 3.24 8.65
N MET A 191 8.63 4.05 7.79
CA MET A 191 7.47 4.95 8.03
C MET A 191 7.36 5.64 9.41
N ASN A 192 8.46 5.73 10.17
CA ASN A 192 8.50 6.12 11.57
C ASN A 192 8.94 7.57 11.77
N LYS A 193 9.40 8.23 10.70
CA LYS A 193 9.72 9.66 10.66
C LYS A 193 9.14 10.32 9.41
N GLY A 194 8.97 11.63 9.49
CA GLY A 194 8.46 12.51 8.44
C GLY A 194 9.42 12.72 7.26
N GLU A 195 8.89 13.22 6.13
CA GLU A 195 9.69 13.62 4.97
C GLU A 195 10.85 14.55 5.34
N SER A 196 10.62 15.53 6.21
CA SER A 196 11.65 16.50 6.61
C SER A 196 12.77 15.86 7.43
N GLU A 197 12.43 14.94 8.33
CA GLU A 197 13.40 14.23 9.16
C GLU A 197 14.25 13.29 8.32
N TRP A 198 13.62 12.61 7.35
CA TRP A 198 14.30 11.75 6.38
C TRP A 198 15.02 12.51 5.27
N ARG A 199 14.78 13.82 5.13
CA ARG A 199 15.15 14.62 3.96
C ARG A 199 14.68 13.94 2.66
N GLY A 200 13.49 13.35 2.66
CA GLY A 200 12.97 12.48 1.61
C GLY A 200 12.99 13.11 0.22
N ARG A 201 12.72 14.42 0.09
CA ARG A 201 12.80 15.11 -1.19
C ARG A 201 14.23 15.24 -1.71
N ALA A 202 15.20 15.45 -0.83
CA ALA A 202 16.61 15.48 -1.22
C ALA A 202 17.07 14.09 -1.68
N LEU A 203 16.67 13.04 -0.96
CA LEU A 203 16.95 11.65 -1.31
C LEU A 203 16.34 11.29 -2.68
N TYR A 204 15.05 11.61 -2.88
CA TYR A 204 14.36 11.42 -4.16
C TYR A 204 15.05 12.14 -5.32
N ARG A 205 15.47 13.41 -5.15
CA ARG A 205 16.20 14.15 -6.19
C ARG A 205 17.55 13.52 -6.53
N MET A 206 18.29 13.06 -5.52
CA MET A 206 19.55 12.36 -5.72
C MET A 206 19.34 11.10 -6.56
N ILE A 207 18.35 10.27 -6.19
CA ILE A 207 18.01 9.05 -6.93
C ILE A 207 17.61 9.38 -8.36
N LYS A 208 16.73 10.37 -8.59
CA LYS A 208 16.31 10.76 -9.94
C LYS A 208 17.43 11.37 -10.78
N ARG A 209 18.48 11.93 -10.15
CA ARG A 209 19.68 12.39 -10.86
C ARG A 209 20.55 11.22 -11.30
N LEU A 210 20.77 10.24 -10.42
CA LEU A 210 21.64 9.09 -10.67
C LEU A 210 20.95 8.02 -11.53
N GLN A 211 19.65 7.81 -11.32
CA GLN A 211 18.81 6.79 -11.96
C GLN A 211 17.46 7.43 -12.40
N PRO A 212 17.43 8.21 -13.49
CA PRO A 212 16.25 9.01 -13.87
C PRO A 212 14.97 8.24 -14.17
N HIS A 213 15.07 6.94 -14.40
CA HIS A 213 13.95 6.04 -14.71
C HIS A 213 13.48 5.22 -13.51
N ALA A 214 14.21 5.29 -12.39
CA ALA A 214 13.93 4.50 -11.20
C ALA A 214 12.61 4.95 -10.57
N VAL A 215 11.76 3.98 -10.20
CA VAL A 215 10.57 4.22 -9.40
C VAL A 215 10.95 4.25 -7.93
N VAL A 216 10.56 5.31 -7.23
CA VAL A 216 10.78 5.44 -5.78
C VAL A 216 9.44 5.36 -5.06
N ASN A 217 9.31 4.53 -4.03
CA ASN A 217 8.08 4.49 -3.26
C ASN A 217 7.91 5.70 -2.33
N ASP A 218 6.76 5.80 -1.69
CA ASP A 218 6.38 6.94 -0.88
C ASP A 218 6.87 6.92 0.58
N ARG A 219 7.56 5.86 1.00
CA ARG A 219 7.83 5.61 2.43
C ARG A 219 8.94 6.47 3.02
N ALA A 220 9.81 7.05 2.18
CA ALA A 220 10.74 8.13 2.59
C ALA A 220 10.07 9.51 2.70
N GLY A 221 8.76 9.59 2.51
CA GLY A 221 8.01 10.84 2.52
C GLY A 221 7.96 11.59 1.19
N CYS A 222 8.66 11.10 0.17
CA CYS A 222 8.61 11.65 -1.19
C CYS A 222 8.84 10.52 -2.20
N GLY A 223 7.94 10.34 -3.16
CA GLY A 223 8.02 9.24 -4.13
C GLY A 223 7.03 9.31 -5.29
N ASP A 224 7.10 8.29 -6.14
CA ASP A 224 6.29 8.07 -7.35
C ASP A 224 5.05 7.20 -7.09
N CYS A 225 5.18 6.17 -6.26
CA CYS A 225 4.12 5.17 -6.05
C CYS A 225 3.66 5.06 -4.59
N TYR A 226 2.39 4.69 -4.42
CA TYR A 226 1.77 4.37 -3.15
C TYR A 226 1.89 2.87 -2.85
N THR A 227 2.28 2.53 -1.62
CA THR A 227 2.64 1.15 -1.23
C THR A 227 1.79 0.57 -0.10
N PRO A 228 0.52 0.20 -0.36
CA PRO A 228 -0.29 -0.50 0.63
C PRO A 228 0.28 -1.89 0.95
N GLU A 229 0.29 -2.24 2.23
CA GLU A 229 0.89 -3.48 2.72
C GLU A 229 -0.17 -4.45 3.24
N ARG A 230 -0.11 -5.71 2.80
CA ARG A 230 -1.02 -6.80 3.18
C ARG A 230 -2.51 -6.47 2.94
N ARG A 231 -2.77 -5.51 2.06
CA ARG A 231 -4.10 -5.05 1.69
C ARG A 231 -4.11 -4.49 0.28
N LEU A 232 -5.23 -4.64 -0.39
CA LEU A 232 -5.43 -4.11 -1.73
C LEU A 232 -5.98 -2.68 -1.62
N ALA A 233 -5.22 -1.66 -2.03
CA ALA A 233 -5.73 -0.28 -2.07
C ALA A 233 -6.24 0.09 -3.46
N THR A 234 -7.22 -0.66 -3.95
CA THR A 234 -7.81 -0.50 -5.28
C THR A 234 -8.39 0.90 -5.51
N ALA A 235 -8.92 1.53 -4.46
CA ALA A 235 -9.43 2.89 -4.50
C ALA A 235 -8.35 3.95 -4.80
N ALA A 236 -7.12 3.79 -4.31
CA ALA A 236 -6.05 4.74 -4.58
C ALA A 236 -5.66 4.73 -6.07
N ALA A 237 -5.62 3.55 -6.69
CA ALA A 237 -5.39 3.42 -8.13
C ALA A 237 -6.55 4.03 -8.94
N ALA A 238 -7.79 3.89 -8.45
CA ALA A 238 -8.97 4.55 -9.03
C ALA A 238 -8.88 6.08 -9.09
N MET A 239 -8.04 6.67 -8.24
CA MET A 239 -7.84 8.11 -8.15
C MET A 239 -6.63 8.61 -8.95
N GLY A 240 -6.05 7.74 -9.79
CA GLY A 240 -4.97 8.09 -10.71
C GLY A 240 -3.57 7.90 -10.17
N TYR A 241 -3.41 7.31 -8.97
CA TYR A 241 -2.10 7.06 -8.39
C TYR A 241 -1.44 5.82 -8.97
N MET A 242 -0.12 5.88 -9.12
CA MET A 242 0.68 4.67 -9.23
C MET A 242 0.62 3.94 -7.88
N VAL A 243 0.20 2.67 -7.89
CA VAL A 243 0.03 1.86 -6.68
C VAL A 243 0.71 0.51 -6.87
N GLU A 244 1.42 0.05 -5.85
CA GLU A 244 1.96 -1.30 -5.76
C GLU A 244 1.60 -1.89 -4.40
N ALA A 245 0.70 -2.86 -4.38
CA ALA A 245 0.36 -3.57 -3.15
C ALA A 245 1.36 -4.69 -2.90
N CYS A 246 2.01 -4.68 -1.74
CA CYS A 246 2.89 -5.76 -1.32
C CYS A 246 2.18 -6.72 -0.37
N ASP A 247 2.43 -8.02 -0.55
CA ASP A 247 1.82 -9.10 0.24
C ASP A 247 2.73 -10.34 0.22
N CYS A 248 2.43 -11.34 1.04
CA CYS A 248 3.29 -12.52 1.23
C CYS A 248 2.58 -13.81 0.84
N VAL A 249 3.30 -14.78 0.25
CA VAL A 249 2.72 -16.13 0.07
C VAL A 249 2.44 -16.83 1.41
N ALA A 250 3.29 -16.58 2.41
CA ALA A 250 3.11 -16.96 3.80
C ALA A 250 2.38 -15.84 4.54
N ARG A 251 1.24 -16.15 5.18
CA ARG A 251 0.48 -15.15 5.91
C ARG A 251 1.32 -14.53 7.01
N GLY A 252 1.44 -13.20 6.95
CA GLY A 252 2.09 -12.43 8.01
C GLY A 252 3.61 -12.50 8.06
N ALA A 253 4.27 -13.23 7.15
CA ALA A 253 5.71 -13.47 7.21
C ALA A 253 6.43 -12.93 5.97
N TRP A 254 7.39 -12.04 6.17
CA TRP A 254 8.26 -11.57 5.10
C TRP A 254 9.49 -12.48 4.96
N CYS A 255 10.16 -12.82 6.07
CA CYS A 255 11.28 -13.76 6.04
C CYS A 255 10.88 -15.23 5.95
N TYR A 256 11.87 -16.10 5.73
CA TYR A 256 11.67 -17.54 5.82
C TYR A 256 11.17 -17.95 7.21
N MET A 257 10.13 -18.76 7.22
CA MET A 257 9.68 -19.54 8.36
C MET A 257 9.49 -20.99 7.88
N PRO A 258 9.84 -22.02 8.68
CA PRO A 258 9.72 -23.42 8.26
C PRO A 258 8.28 -23.83 7.92
N ASP A 259 7.34 -23.50 8.81
CA ASP A 259 5.95 -23.98 8.74
C ASP A 259 4.93 -22.83 8.89
N PRO A 260 4.92 -21.84 7.98
CA PRO A 260 3.98 -20.74 8.05
C PRO A 260 2.57 -21.18 7.61
N GLU A 261 1.57 -20.44 8.05
CA GLU A 261 0.26 -20.48 7.40
C GLU A 261 0.37 -19.91 5.98
N MET A 262 -0.06 -20.66 4.96
CA MET A 262 0.08 -20.26 3.56
C MET A 262 -1.21 -19.70 2.99
N GLN A 263 -1.12 -18.62 2.20
CA GLN A 263 -2.22 -18.20 1.34
C GLN A 263 -2.50 -19.26 0.28
N SER A 264 -3.77 -19.41 -0.11
CA SER A 264 -4.15 -20.31 -1.21
C SER A 264 -3.81 -19.68 -2.56
N SER A 265 -3.40 -20.50 -3.54
CA SER A 265 -3.11 -20.01 -4.90
C SER A 265 -4.30 -19.27 -5.54
N PRO A 266 -5.57 -19.72 -5.39
CA PRO A 266 -6.72 -18.96 -5.84
C PRO A 266 -6.85 -17.56 -5.22
N ALA A 267 -6.56 -17.41 -3.93
CA ALA A 267 -6.60 -16.10 -3.27
C ALA A 267 -5.53 -15.15 -3.84
N LEU A 268 -4.32 -15.65 -4.06
CA LEU A 268 -3.21 -14.87 -4.64
C LEU A 268 -3.52 -14.43 -6.08
N ILE A 269 -4.09 -15.31 -6.90
CA ILE A 269 -4.54 -14.97 -8.27
C ILE A 269 -5.66 -13.92 -8.24
N ARG A 270 -6.65 -14.07 -7.35
CA ARG A 270 -7.72 -13.07 -7.19
C ARG A 270 -7.17 -11.72 -6.77
N ASN A 271 -6.19 -11.67 -5.86
CA ASN A 271 -5.54 -10.43 -5.43
C ASN A 271 -4.80 -9.74 -6.58
N LEU A 272 -4.06 -10.52 -7.39
CA LEU A 272 -3.39 -10.02 -8.59
C LEU A 272 -4.39 -9.39 -9.57
N VAL A 273 -5.50 -10.07 -9.85
CA VAL A 273 -6.56 -9.59 -10.75
C VAL A 273 -7.27 -8.35 -10.19
N ARG A 274 -7.53 -8.30 -8.88
CA ARG A 274 -8.06 -7.11 -8.20
C ARG A 274 -7.14 -5.90 -8.38
N MET A 275 -5.83 -6.08 -8.21
CA MET A 275 -4.86 -5.00 -8.42
C MET A 275 -4.78 -4.58 -9.89
N ALA A 276 -4.74 -5.53 -10.82
CA ALA A 276 -4.71 -5.23 -12.26
C ALA A 276 -5.99 -4.50 -12.72
N GLY A 277 -7.16 -4.95 -12.29
CA GLY A 277 -8.46 -4.31 -12.55
C GLY A 277 -8.55 -2.90 -11.96
N ALA A 278 -7.88 -2.65 -10.84
CA ALA A 278 -7.77 -1.31 -10.27
C ALA A 278 -6.73 -0.42 -10.97
N GLY A 279 -5.82 -1.01 -11.75
CA GLY A 279 -4.72 -0.30 -12.42
C GLY A 279 -3.44 -0.21 -11.59
N GLY A 280 -3.30 -0.98 -10.51
CA GLY A 280 -2.06 -1.09 -9.72
C GLY A 280 -1.22 -2.33 -10.05
N ASN A 281 -0.12 -2.47 -9.31
CA ASN A 281 0.78 -3.62 -9.32
C ASN A 281 0.57 -4.46 -8.05
N TYR A 282 0.85 -5.76 -8.14
CA TYR A 282 0.92 -6.69 -7.02
C TYR A 282 2.35 -7.20 -6.87
N LEU A 283 2.93 -7.01 -5.70
CA LEU A 283 4.29 -7.40 -5.36
C LEU A 283 4.22 -8.53 -4.32
N LEU A 284 4.50 -9.76 -4.75
CA LEU A 284 4.31 -10.95 -3.94
C LEU A 284 5.64 -11.45 -3.37
N ASN A 285 5.70 -11.59 -2.05
CA ASN A 285 6.92 -11.88 -1.33
C ASN A 285 7.24 -13.38 -1.16
N ILE A 286 8.53 -13.69 -1.19
CA ILE A 286 9.14 -14.95 -0.73
C ILE A 286 10.30 -14.67 0.25
N GLY A 287 10.46 -15.55 1.24
CA GLY A 287 11.60 -15.56 2.16
C GLY A 287 12.53 -16.75 1.87
N PRO A 288 13.74 -16.54 1.34
CA PRO A 288 14.73 -17.61 1.13
C PRO A 288 15.27 -18.18 2.45
N LYS A 289 15.60 -19.48 2.42
CA LYS A 289 16.26 -20.17 3.54
C LYS A 289 17.67 -19.63 3.75
N ALA A 290 18.23 -19.82 4.95
CA ALA A 290 19.59 -19.40 5.29
C ALA A 290 20.68 -19.95 4.36
N ASP A 291 20.45 -21.11 3.73
CA ASP A 291 21.38 -21.70 2.75
C ASP A 291 21.29 -21.06 1.35
N GLY A 292 20.38 -20.10 1.14
CA GLY A 292 20.17 -19.39 -0.12
C GLY A 292 19.10 -20.01 -1.04
N THR A 293 18.50 -21.14 -0.66
CA THR A 293 17.48 -21.79 -1.48
C THR A 293 16.09 -21.18 -1.28
N LEU A 294 15.28 -21.16 -2.35
CA LEU A 294 13.87 -20.79 -2.26
C LEU A 294 13.06 -21.97 -1.69
N PRO A 295 12.23 -21.79 -0.66
CA PRO A 295 11.43 -22.87 -0.10
C PRO A 295 10.43 -23.42 -1.11
N GLU A 296 10.47 -24.74 -1.35
CA GLU A 296 9.64 -25.39 -2.36
C GLU A 296 8.13 -25.27 -2.09
N SER A 297 7.73 -25.32 -0.82
CA SER A 297 6.33 -25.11 -0.40
C SER A 297 5.82 -23.70 -0.73
N TRP A 298 6.71 -22.70 -0.72
CA TRP A 298 6.39 -21.31 -1.07
C TRP A 298 6.40 -21.13 -2.59
N MET A 299 7.39 -21.71 -3.26
CA MET A 299 7.51 -21.68 -4.73
C MET A 299 6.34 -22.36 -5.45
N ARG A 300 5.67 -23.33 -4.82
CA ARG A 300 4.42 -23.90 -5.36
C ARG A 300 3.37 -22.83 -5.66
N ARG A 301 3.20 -21.84 -4.77
CA ARG A 301 2.25 -20.74 -4.97
C ARG A 301 2.64 -19.85 -6.15
N PHE A 302 3.92 -19.55 -6.29
CA PHE A 302 4.44 -18.80 -7.44
C PHE A 302 4.27 -19.55 -8.75
N ARG A 303 4.46 -20.87 -8.77
CA ARG A 303 4.22 -21.69 -9.97
C ARG A 303 2.74 -21.76 -10.34
N ASP A 304 1.84 -21.89 -9.37
CA ASP A 304 0.40 -21.87 -9.63
C ASP A 304 -0.05 -20.51 -10.21
N VAL A 305 0.45 -19.40 -9.64
CA VAL A 305 0.24 -18.05 -10.18
C VAL A 305 0.82 -17.91 -11.59
N GLY A 306 2.03 -18.44 -11.81
CA GLY A 306 2.70 -18.44 -13.10
C GLY A 306 1.96 -19.25 -14.17
N ALA A 307 1.41 -20.40 -13.82
CA ALA A 307 0.59 -21.22 -14.72
C ALA A 307 -0.66 -20.45 -15.16
N TRP A 308 -1.38 -19.82 -14.22
CA TRP A 308 -2.52 -18.96 -14.55
C TRP A 308 -2.12 -17.78 -15.44
N LEU A 309 -0.99 -17.13 -15.14
CA LEU A 309 -0.46 -16.03 -15.96
C LEU A 309 0.04 -16.48 -17.34
N GLY A 310 0.48 -17.72 -17.50
CA GLY A 310 0.85 -18.29 -18.80
C GLY A 310 -0.34 -18.33 -19.75
N GLU A 311 -1.51 -18.70 -19.22
CA GLU A 311 -2.75 -18.79 -19.99
C GLU A 311 -3.48 -17.45 -20.15
N PHE A 312 -3.57 -16.66 -19.06
CA PHE A 312 -4.38 -15.45 -19.00
C PHE A 312 -3.57 -14.15 -18.99
N GLY A 313 -2.24 -14.19 -19.08
CA GLY A 313 -1.36 -13.03 -18.89
C GLY A 313 -1.60 -11.87 -19.85
N ALA A 314 -2.14 -12.11 -21.05
CA ALA A 314 -2.53 -11.06 -22.00
C ALA A 314 -3.61 -10.12 -21.44
N SER A 315 -4.43 -10.60 -20.49
CA SER A 315 -5.43 -9.82 -19.77
C SER A 315 -4.86 -9.00 -18.61
N ILE A 316 -3.59 -9.19 -18.27
CA ILE A 316 -2.92 -8.51 -17.16
C ILE A 316 -1.85 -7.55 -17.70
N TYR A 317 -0.88 -8.06 -18.44
CA TYR A 317 0.30 -7.28 -18.82
C TYR A 317 0.01 -6.21 -19.86
N GLY A 318 0.45 -4.98 -19.57
CA GLY A 318 0.26 -3.82 -20.45
C GLY A 318 -1.20 -3.41 -20.66
N THR A 319 -2.14 -3.93 -19.86
CA THR A 319 -3.52 -3.47 -19.86
C THR A 319 -3.67 -2.21 -18.99
N GLN A 320 -4.77 -1.49 -19.14
CA GLN A 320 -5.24 -0.49 -18.20
C GLN A 320 -6.34 -1.10 -17.31
N GLY A 321 -6.32 -0.79 -16.03
CA GLY A 321 -7.42 -1.14 -15.13
C GLY A 321 -8.68 -0.31 -15.41
N CYS A 322 -9.83 -0.85 -15.02
CA CYS A 322 -11.13 -0.18 -15.04
C CYS A 322 -11.68 -0.10 -13.60
N PRO A 323 -11.07 0.73 -12.73
CA PRO A 323 -11.30 0.70 -11.28
C PRO A 323 -12.71 1.10 -10.85
N ARG A 324 -13.45 1.84 -11.69
CA ARG A 324 -14.84 2.23 -11.43
C ARG A 324 -15.79 1.21 -12.04
N ASN A 325 -15.87 0.05 -11.38
CA ASN A 325 -16.84 -0.99 -11.71
C ASN A 325 -17.95 -1.08 -10.66
N GLU A 326 -19.13 -0.58 -11.03
CA GLU A 326 -20.34 -0.58 -10.18
C GLU A 326 -21.20 -1.83 -10.42
N GLU A 327 -20.81 -2.72 -11.34
CA GLU A 327 -21.59 -3.90 -11.72
C GLU A 327 -21.55 -5.02 -10.67
N SER A 328 -20.37 -5.32 -10.15
CA SER A 328 -20.15 -6.40 -9.19
C SER A 328 -18.72 -6.34 -8.65
N PRO A 329 -18.48 -6.69 -7.38
CA PRO A 329 -17.14 -6.85 -6.82
C PRO A 329 -16.38 -8.06 -7.38
N ASP A 330 -17.07 -8.98 -8.06
CA ASP A 330 -16.53 -10.25 -8.58
C ASP A 330 -16.41 -10.30 -10.11
N ARG A 331 -16.78 -9.20 -10.75
CA ARG A 331 -16.53 -8.96 -12.17
C ARG A 331 -15.52 -7.83 -12.24
N LEU A 332 -14.37 -8.06 -12.85
CA LEU A 332 -13.35 -7.02 -12.97
C LEU A 332 -12.97 -6.85 -14.42
N TYR A 333 -12.62 -5.63 -14.78
CA TYR A 333 -12.28 -5.29 -16.15
C TYR A 333 -10.87 -4.77 -16.25
N THR A 334 -10.19 -5.23 -17.31
CA THR A 334 -8.94 -4.64 -17.79
C THR A 334 -9.05 -4.45 -19.30
N ARG A 335 -8.37 -3.46 -19.85
CA ARG A 335 -8.49 -3.12 -21.27
C ARG A 335 -7.16 -2.88 -21.95
N LYS A 336 -7.09 -3.20 -23.24
CA LYS A 336 -5.93 -2.93 -24.09
C LYS A 336 -6.39 -2.66 -25.52
N GLY A 337 -6.31 -1.40 -25.93
CA GLY A 337 -6.85 -0.94 -27.21
C GLY A 337 -8.33 -1.32 -27.37
N LYS A 338 -8.65 -2.01 -28.46
CA LYS A 338 -10.03 -2.48 -28.77
C LYS A 338 -10.45 -3.76 -28.03
N ARG A 339 -9.64 -4.25 -27.08
CA ARG A 339 -9.93 -5.45 -26.28
C ARG A 339 -10.31 -5.09 -24.85
N LEU A 340 -11.35 -5.73 -24.36
CA LEU A 340 -11.77 -5.72 -22.96
C LEU A 340 -11.71 -7.14 -22.43
N TYR A 341 -11.05 -7.33 -21.30
CA TYR A 341 -11.01 -8.59 -20.59
C TYR A 341 -11.91 -8.49 -19.36
N LEU A 342 -12.92 -9.34 -19.32
CA LEU A 342 -13.78 -9.54 -18.17
C LEU A 342 -13.22 -10.71 -17.35
N HIS A 343 -12.81 -10.40 -16.13
CA HIS A 343 -12.32 -11.36 -15.15
C HIS A 343 -13.47 -11.74 -14.21
N LEU A 344 -13.78 -13.03 -14.16
CA LEU A 344 -14.83 -13.62 -13.33
C LEU A 344 -14.18 -14.28 -12.12
N LEU A 345 -14.29 -13.62 -10.96
CA LEU A 345 -13.79 -14.14 -9.67
C LEU A 345 -14.77 -15.16 -9.07
N GLN A 346 -16.05 -15.03 -9.43
CA GLN A 346 -17.09 -16.00 -9.18
C GLN A 346 -17.71 -16.41 -10.52
N TRP A 347 -17.89 -17.71 -10.70
CA TRP A 347 -18.55 -18.24 -11.89
C TRP A 347 -20.06 -18.01 -11.79
N PRO A 348 -20.74 -17.56 -12.87
CA PRO A 348 -22.19 -17.38 -12.84
C PRO A 348 -22.92 -18.72 -12.74
N GLU A 349 -24.07 -18.71 -12.07
CA GLU A 349 -24.93 -19.89 -11.89
C GLU A 349 -25.68 -20.28 -13.16
N THR A 350 -25.77 -19.37 -14.13
CA THR A 350 -26.47 -19.61 -15.40
C THR A 350 -25.50 -19.57 -16.57
N ASN A 351 -25.89 -20.18 -17.70
CA ASN A 351 -25.13 -20.08 -18.95
C ASN A 351 -25.20 -18.70 -19.62
N ARG A 352 -25.82 -17.70 -18.95
CA ARG A 352 -25.97 -16.33 -19.41
C ARG A 352 -25.32 -15.35 -18.42
N LEU A 353 -24.75 -14.27 -18.96
CA LEU A 353 -24.15 -13.22 -18.15
C LEU A 353 -24.51 -11.84 -18.72
N THR A 354 -25.32 -11.10 -17.97
CA THR A 354 -25.70 -9.72 -18.31
C THR A 354 -24.65 -8.73 -17.82
N LEU A 355 -24.13 -7.92 -18.75
CA LEU A 355 -23.11 -6.89 -18.54
C LEU A 355 -23.73 -5.50 -18.70
N THR A 356 -23.81 -4.75 -17.60
CA THR A 356 -24.44 -3.42 -17.55
C THR A 356 -23.45 -2.28 -17.80
N ARG A 357 -22.14 -2.55 -17.78
CA ARG A 357 -21.10 -1.52 -18.03
C ARG A 357 -20.80 -1.29 -19.50
N LEU A 358 -21.27 -2.16 -20.40
CA LEU A 358 -21.00 -2.04 -21.82
C LEU A 358 -21.95 -1.00 -22.47
N ALA A 359 -21.37 -0.06 -23.20
CA ALA A 359 -22.11 0.94 -23.98
C ALA A 359 -22.54 0.43 -25.35
N ARG A 360 -21.96 -0.69 -25.81
CA ARG A 360 -22.25 -1.34 -27.09
C ARG A 360 -21.88 -2.81 -27.01
N ALA A 361 -22.45 -3.64 -27.88
CA ALA A 361 -22.08 -5.04 -27.98
C ALA A 361 -20.66 -5.22 -28.57
N PRO A 362 -19.89 -6.22 -28.10
CA PRO A 362 -18.64 -6.60 -28.76
C PRO A 362 -18.91 -7.24 -30.12
N ARG A 363 -17.91 -7.20 -31.02
CA ARG A 363 -17.93 -7.97 -32.27
C ARG A 363 -17.74 -9.46 -32.02
N ARG A 364 -16.97 -9.79 -30.98
CA ARG A 364 -16.66 -11.17 -30.59
C ARG A 364 -16.40 -11.24 -29.09
N ALA A 365 -16.86 -12.31 -28.46
CA ALA A 365 -16.57 -12.66 -27.08
C ALA A 365 -16.05 -14.10 -27.05
N LYS A 366 -14.90 -14.33 -26.41
CA LYS A 366 -14.21 -15.62 -26.35
C LYS A 366 -13.87 -15.94 -24.91
N LEU A 367 -14.27 -17.12 -24.43
CA LEU A 367 -13.79 -17.65 -23.15
C LEU A 367 -12.33 -18.07 -23.34
N MET A 368 -11.41 -17.42 -22.63
CA MET A 368 -9.98 -17.76 -22.68
C MET A 368 -9.76 -19.16 -22.07
N GLY A 369 -8.72 -19.86 -22.54
CA GLY A 369 -8.43 -21.24 -22.15
C GLY A 369 -9.05 -22.28 -23.08
N SER A 370 -10.38 -22.36 -23.16
CA SER A 370 -11.07 -23.25 -24.13
C SER A 370 -11.08 -22.67 -25.54
N GLY A 371 -11.08 -21.35 -25.62
CA GLY A 371 -11.27 -20.61 -26.85
C GLY A 371 -12.67 -20.64 -27.44
N GLN A 372 -13.65 -21.12 -26.67
CA GLN A 372 -15.06 -21.11 -27.02
C GLN A 372 -15.54 -19.69 -27.32
N THR A 373 -16.24 -19.53 -28.45
CA THR A 373 -16.94 -18.27 -28.78
C THR A 373 -18.27 -18.25 -28.06
N LEU A 374 -18.55 -17.16 -27.34
CA LEU A 374 -19.79 -16.95 -26.61
C LEU A 374 -20.81 -16.22 -27.51
N GLY A 375 -22.08 -16.60 -27.38
CA GLY A 375 -23.17 -15.88 -28.04
C GLY A 375 -23.33 -14.48 -27.43
N ILE A 376 -23.66 -13.49 -28.25
CA ILE A 376 -23.85 -12.10 -27.83
C ILE A 376 -25.26 -11.68 -28.19
N GLU A 377 -25.98 -11.11 -27.23
CA GLU A 377 -27.32 -10.57 -27.40
C GLU A 377 -27.40 -9.20 -26.72
N THR A 378 -28.33 -8.34 -27.15
CA THR A 378 -28.64 -7.10 -26.44
C THR A 378 -30.07 -7.17 -25.93
N VAL A 379 -30.25 -7.09 -24.61
CA VAL A 379 -31.57 -7.17 -23.95
C VAL A 379 -31.71 -5.95 -23.04
N GLY A 380 -32.76 -5.14 -23.26
CA GLY A 380 -32.98 -3.92 -22.47
C GLY A 380 -31.79 -2.95 -22.49
N GLY A 381 -31.08 -2.87 -23.63
CA GLY A 381 -29.88 -2.03 -23.78
C GLY A 381 -28.61 -2.57 -23.11
N ASN A 382 -28.67 -3.72 -22.43
CA ASN A 382 -27.51 -4.37 -21.81
C ASN A 382 -27.01 -5.53 -22.68
N VAL A 383 -25.70 -5.76 -22.65
CA VAL A 383 -25.09 -6.88 -23.39
C VAL A 383 -25.24 -8.15 -22.57
N VAL A 384 -25.70 -9.24 -23.19
CA VAL A 384 -25.82 -10.55 -22.57
C VAL A 384 -24.90 -11.51 -23.30
N LEU A 385 -23.94 -12.09 -22.59
CA LEU A 385 -23.14 -13.21 -23.07
C LEU A 385 -23.90 -14.52 -22.83
N LYS A 386 -23.86 -15.46 -23.77
CA LYS A 386 -24.58 -16.74 -23.73
C LYS A 386 -23.65 -17.92 -24.03
N GLY A 387 -24.03 -19.09 -23.52
CA GLY A 387 -23.32 -20.33 -23.76
C GLY A 387 -22.13 -20.54 -22.85
N LEU A 388 -22.10 -19.90 -21.67
CA LEU A 388 -21.11 -20.21 -20.66
C LEU A 388 -21.26 -21.69 -20.22
N PRO A 389 -20.16 -22.44 -20.05
CA PRO A 389 -20.23 -23.81 -19.56
C PRO A 389 -20.79 -23.88 -18.13
N ALA A 390 -21.33 -25.04 -17.77
CA ALA A 390 -21.92 -25.28 -16.45
C ALA A 390 -20.90 -25.12 -15.31
N ALA A 391 -19.63 -25.42 -15.56
CA ALA A 391 -18.54 -25.27 -14.60
C ALA A 391 -17.46 -24.31 -15.13
N PRO A 392 -16.75 -23.59 -14.24
CA PRO A 392 -15.61 -22.77 -14.63
C PRO A 392 -14.47 -23.64 -15.17
N LEU A 393 -13.69 -23.11 -16.12
CA LEU A 393 -12.49 -23.77 -16.63
C LEU A 393 -11.33 -23.69 -15.63
N ASN A 394 -11.30 -22.64 -14.82
CA ASN A 394 -10.29 -22.41 -13.80
C ASN A 394 -10.93 -22.12 -12.44
N ALA A 395 -10.43 -22.77 -11.38
CA ALA A 395 -10.99 -22.63 -10.04
C ALA A 395 -10.74 -21.24 -9.40
N ALA A 396 -9.74 -20.49 -9.87
CA ALA A 396 -9.37 -19.21 -9.28
C ALA A 396 -10.09 -18.03 -9.91
N VAL A 397 -9.82 -17.77 -11.20
CA VAL A 397 -10.38 -16.68 -12.00
C VAL A 397 -10.47 -17.12 -13.46
N ASN A 398 -11.59 -16.86 -14.10
CA ASN A 398 -11.81 -17.12 -15.53
C ASN A 398 -11.87 -15.80 -16.30
N VAL A 399 -11.46 -15.82 -17.57
CA VAL A 399 -11.37 -14.60 -18.38
C VAL A 399 -12.15 -14.73 -19.67
N VAL A 400 -13.01 -13.75 -19.95
CA VAL A 400 -13.63 -13.56 -21.26
C VAL A 400 -12.94 -12.40 -21.98
N GLU A 401 -12.37 -12.67 -23.15
CA GLU A 401 -11.85 -11.64 -24.05
C GLU A 401 -12.98 -11.15 -24.97
N MET A 402 -13.24 -9.85 -24.95
CA MET A 402 -14.19 -9.19 -25.84
C MET A 402 -13.45 -8.23 -26.77
N THR A 403 -13.74 -8.31 -28.08
CA THR A 403 -13.17 -7.43 -29.10
C THR A 403 -14.23 -6.48 -29.66
N PHE A 404 -13.90 -5.20 -29.76
CA PHE A 404 -14.81 -4.13 -30.21
C PHE A 404 -14.33 -3.47 -31.51
N ALA A 405 -15.23 -2.73 -32.17
CA ALA A 405 -14.90 -1.94 -33.35
C ALA A 405 -14.01 -0.71 -33.03
N ALA A 406 -14.22 -0.12 -31.84
CA ALA A 406 -13.55 1.08 -31.33
C ALA A 406 -13.30 0.92 -29.81
N GLU A 407 -12.43 1.76 -29.24
CA GLU A 407 -12.05 1.68 -27.81
C GLU A 407 -13.12 2.24 -26.85
N SER A 408 -14.10 2.98 -27.38
CA SER A 408 -15.21 3.56 -26.63
C SER A 408 -16.33 2.54 -26.39
N PHE A 409 -16.06 1.49 -25.60
CA PHE A 409 -17.00 0.40 -25.35
C PHE A 409 -17.57 0.34 -23.92
N LEU A 410 -16.99 1.06 -22.96
CA LEU A 410 -17.53 1.17 -21.60
C LEU A 410 -18.42 2.40 -21.46
N ARG A 411 -19.53 2.26 -20.75
CA ARG A 411 -20.31 3.41 -20.26
C ARG A 411 -19.42 4.25 -19.33
N PRO A 412 -19.49 5.58 -19.37
CA PRO A 412 -18.80 6.39 -18.38
C PRO A 412 -19.26 5.95 -16.97
N PRO A 413 -18.36 5.88 -15.98
CA PRO A 413 -18.77 5.60 -14.62
C PRO A 413 -19.69 6.73 -14.12
N ALA A 414 -20.63 6.42 -13.23
CA ALA A 414 -21.53 7.45 -12.68
C ALA A 414 -20.71 8.57 -12.03
N PRO A 415 -21.18 9.81 -11.94
CA PRO A 415 -20.57 10.79 -11.05
C PRO A 415 -20.52 10.24 -9.62
N TRP A 416 -19.48 10.58 -8.86
CA TRP A 416 -19.50 10.25 -7.42
C TRP A 416 -20.74 10.89 -6.78
N PRO A 417 -21.53 10.14 -5.98
CA PRO A 417 -22.66 10.74 -5.29
C PRO A 417 -22.16 11.87 -4.39
N VAL A 418 -22.72 13.06 -4.56
CA VAL A 418 -22.45 14.21 -3.70
C VAL A 418 -23.56 14.25 -2.65
N PRO A 419 -23.35 13.77 -1.41
CA PRO A 419 -24.40 13.81 -0.41
C PRO A 419 -24.85 15.23 -0.15
N ALA A 420 -26.15 15.36 0.12
CA ALA A 420 -26.75 16.63 0.50
C ALA A 420 -26.08 17.20 1.76
N PRO A 421 -26.02 18.53 1.93
CA PRO A 421 -25.46 19.11 3.13
C PRO A 421 -26.23 18.65 4.39
N LEU A 422 -25.50 18.25 5.43
CA LEU A 422 -26.06 17.99 6.75
C LEU A 422 -26.66 19.28 7.31
N LYS A 423 -27.94 19.24 7.70
CA LYS A 423 -28.68 20.42 8.14
C LYS A 423 -28.65 20.55 9.65
N PHE A 424 -28.14 21.67 10.15
CA PHE A 424 -28.24 22.05 11.56
C PHE A 424 -29.35 23.09 11.74
N ASP A 425 -30.43 22.69 12.41
CA ASP A 425 -31.62 23.52 12.66
C ASP A 425 -31.47 24.49 13.85
N GLY A 426 -30.45 24.29 14.69
CA GLY A 426 -30.18 25.11 15.86
C GLY A 426 -31.11 24.84 17.06
N VAL A 427 -31.85 23.73 17.03
CA VAL A 427 -32.78 23.29 18.10
C VAL A 427 -32.37 21.91 18.62
N ARG A 428 -31.98 20.99 17.74
CA ARG A 428 -31.56 19.64 18.11
C ARG A 428 -30.05 19.47 17.94
N SER A 429 -29.47 18.57 18.73
CA SER A 429 -28.10 18.15 18.49
C SER A 429 -28.01 17.40 17.16
N LEU A 430 -26.98 17.70 16.38
CA LEU A 430 -26.69 17.04 15.11
C LEU A 430 -25.46 16.15 15.29
N GLU A 431 -25.63 14.86 15.02
CA GLU A 431 -24.50 13.95 14.84
C GLU A 431 -23.91 14.14 13.44
N VAL A 432 -22.60 14.31 13.38
CA VAL A 432 -21.84 14.38 12.14
C VAL A 432 -20.88 13.22 12.14
N ARG A 433 -21.26 12.12 11.49
CA ARG A 433 -20.47 10.88 11.42
C ARG A 433 -19.41 11.02 10.34
N LEU A 434 -18.31 10.27 10.46
CA LEU A 434 -17.31 10.23 9.37
C LEU A 434 -17.96 9.85 8.03
N THR A 435 -18.94 8.93 8.06
CA THR A 435 -19.68 8.42 6.89
C THR A 435 -20.49 9.48 6.15
N ASP A 436 -20.84 10.58 6.82
CA ASP A 436 -21.68 11.64 6.26
C ASP A 436 -20.87 12.64 5.41
N ALA A 437 -19.53 12.62 5.53
CA ALA A 437 -18.71 13.39 4.62
C ALA A 437 -18.91 12.78 3.21
N PRO A 438 -19.16 13.59 2.16
CA PRO A 438 -19.03 13.14 0.78
C PRO A 438 -17.82 12.23 0.68
N GLY A 439 -18.06 10.96 0.37
CA GLY A 439 -17.09 9.89 0.25
C GLY A 439 -16.12 9.61 1.42
N VAL A 440 -16.45 9.91 2.69
CA VAL A 440 -15.70 9.41 3.88
C VAL A 440 -14.17 9.49 3.69
N PHE A 441 -13.71 10.64 3.24
CA PHE A 441 -12.35 10.82 2.74
C PHE A 441 -11.33 10.96 3.88
N LEU A 442 -10.62 9.88 4.22
CA LEU A 442 -9.36 10.03 4.93
C LEU A 442 -8.29 10.41 3.95
N SER A 443 -7.91 11.68 3.95
CA SER A 443 -6.99 12.16 2.94
C SER A 443 -5.54 11.79 3.21
N PHE A 444 -5.13 10.56 2.90
CA PHE A 444 -3.73 10.28 2.63
C PHE A 444 -3.34 11.08 1.39
N LYS A 445 -2.58 12.16 1.57
CA LYS A 445 -2.05 13.02 0.51
C LYS A 445 -3.13 13.82 -0.24
N GLY A 446 -4.16 14.29 0.45
CA GLY A 446 -5.22 15.13 -0.15
C GLY A 446 -6.21 14.37 -1.02
N LEU A 447 -6.38 13.07 -0.77
CA LEU A 447 -7.23 12.18 -1.56
C LEU A 447 -8.48 11.68 -0.86
N PRO A 448 -9.48 11.28 -1.64
CA PRO A 448 -10.53 10.42 -1.12
C PRO A 448 -9.98 9.03 -0.73
N LEU A 449 -10.47 8.36 0.33
CA LEU A 449 -10.17 6.94 0.62
C LEU A 449 -11.42 6.33 1.26
N PRO A 450 -11.98 5.20 0.77
CA PRO A 450 -13.06 4.52 1.48
C PRO A 450 -12.56 4.02 2.84
N THR A 451 -13.41 4.11 3.86
CA THR A 451 -13.17 3.46 5.16
C THR A 451 -13.12 1.95 4.97
N HIS A 452 -12.11 1.30 5.54
CA HIS A 452 -12.07 -0.14 5.65
C HIS A 452 -11.41 -0.54 6.98
N PRO A 453 -11.93 -1.59 7.64
CA PRO A 453 -11.62 -1.90 9.02
C PRO A 453 -10.20 -2.41 9.24
N PHE A 454 -9.66 -2.11 10.42
CA PHE A 454 -8.42 -2.70 10.92
C PHE A 454 -8.72 -4.09 11.51
N ARG A 455 -8.03 -5.14 11.01
CA ARG A 455 -8.02 -6.51 11.58
C ARG A 455 -9.38 -7.17 11.85
N GLY A 456 -10.45 -6.83 11.12
CA GLY A 456 -11.76 -7.47 11.29
C GLY A 456 -12.40 -7.31 12.68
N GLN A 457 -11.87 -6.44 13.54
CA GLN A 457 -12.34 -6.20 14.92
C GLN A 457 -13.08 -4.87 15.07
N LEU A 458 -13.11 -4.04 14.03
CA LEU A 458 -13.85 -2.79 14.00
C LEU A 458 -14.91 -2.88 12.89
N PRO A 459 -16.14 -2.35 13.10
CA PRO A 459 -17.14 -2.23 12.04
C PRO A 459 -16.58 -1.48 10.81
N GLU A 460 -17.25 -1.54 9.66
CA GLU A 460 -16.73 -1.15 8.33
C GLU A 460 -16.34 0.35 8.15
N ASP A 461 -16.42 1.17 9.21
CA ASP A 461 -16.55 2.62 9.14
C ASP A 461 -15.41 3.43 9.77
N PHE A 462 -14.24 2.82 10.03
CA PHE A 462 -13.18 3.47 10.83
C PHE A 462 -11.86 3.67 10.09
N SER A 463 -11.14 4.72 10.48
CA SER A 463 -9.71 4.83 10.21
C SER A 463 -8.95 5.40 11.38
N ASN A 464 -7.92 4.66 11.75
CA ASN A 464 -6.92 5.01 12.73
C ASN A 464 -5.65 5.58 12.09
N LEU A 465 -5.51 5.52 10.75
CA LEU A 465 -4.32 5.88 9.99
C LEU A 465 -4.27 7.36 9.57
N TRP A 466 -4.60 8.26 10.49
CA TRP A 466 -4.50 9.69 10.20
C TRP A 466 -3.04 10.14 10.18
N MET A 467 -2.66 10.82 9.12
CA MET A 467 -1.39 11.52 9.00
C MET A 467 -1.61 13.04 9.15
N PRO A 468 -0.58 13.83 9.49
CA PRO A 468 -0.71 15.28 9.67
C PRO A 468 -1.28 16.07 8.48
N TYR A 469 -1.29 15.49 7.28
CA TYR A 469 -1.83 16.08 6.05
C TYR A 469 -3.23 15.56 5.69
N HIS A 470 -3.84 14.76 6.57
CA HIS A 470 -5.23 14.32 6.40
C HIS A 470 -6.17 15.48 6.71
N ARG A 471 -7.30 15.51 6.02
CA ARG A 471 -8.43 16.36 6.35
C ARG A 471 -9.71 15.62 6.00
N ILE A 472 -10.73 15.80 6.81
CA ILE A 472 -12.09 15.39 6.47
C ILE A 472 -12.97 16.64 6.43
N SER A 473 -13.87 16.70 5.45
CA SER A 473 -14.78 17.82 5.28
C SER A 473 -16.20 17.33 5.06
N TRP A 474 -17.13 17.84 5.87
CA TRP A 474 -18.57 17.63 5.72
C TRP A 474 -19.19 18.83 5.04
N ARG A 475 -20.12 18.57 4.11
CA ARG A 475 -21.00 19.62 3.58
C ARG A 475 -22.06 19.88 4.63
N MET A 476 -22.16 21.11 5.08
CA MET A 476 -23.10 21.53 6.11
C MET A 476 -24.02 22.62 5.57
N HIS A 477 -25.21 22.70 6.12
CA HIS A 477 -26.09 23.84 5.97
C HIS A 477 -26.61 24.26 7.35
N SER A 478 -26.59 25.56 7.64
CA SER A 478 -27.30 26.10 8.79
C SER A 478 -28.19 27.25 8.40
N ALA A 479 -29.44 27.24 8.88
CA ALA A 479 -30.43 28.28 8.57
C ALA A 479 -30.02 29.67 9.09
N ARG A 480 -29.19 29.72 10.13
CA ARG A 480 -28.68 30.94 10.77
C ARG A 480 -27.27 30.73 11.28
N ALA A 481 -26.51 31.80 11.45
CA ALA A 481 -25.25 31.72 12.16
C ALA A 481 -25.51 31.35 13.62
N ALA A 482 -24.81 30.36 14.16
CA ALA A 482 -25.07 29.84 15.51
C ALA A 482 -23.79 29.40 16.20
N TRP A 483 -23.71 29.64 17.51
CA TRP A 483 -22.71 29.00 18.36
C TRP A 483 -23.21 27.62 18.77
N VAL A 484 -22.38 26.61 18.54
CA VAL A 484 -22.66 25.23 18.95
C VAL A 484 -21.62 24.76 19.96
N GLU A 485 -22.07 23.93 20.89
CA GLU A 485 -21.21 23.14 21.75
C GLU A 485 -20.81 21.88 20.98
N VAL A 486 -19.51 21.65 20.82
CA VAL A 486 -18.95 20.53 20.05
C VAL A 486 -18.42 19.48 21.02
N SER A 487 -18.88 18.25 20.83
CA SER A 487 -18.29 17.06 21.44
C SER A 487 -17.78 16.11 20.37
N LEU A 488 -16.80 15.28 20.74
CA LEU A 488 -16.17 14.28 19.88
C LEU A 488 -16.31 12.91 20.54
N GLU A 489 -16.87 11.94 19.82
CA GLU A 489 -16.82 10.54 20.21
C GLU A 489 -15.59 9.87 19.59
N VAL A 490 -14.67 9.38 20.42
CA VAL A 490 -13.34 8.90 19.99
C VAL A 490 -12.84 7.75 20.86
N ALA A 491 -12.10 6.82 20.26
CA ALA A 491 -11.26 5.81 20.94
C ALA A 491 -9.79 6.00 20.54
N ALA A 492 -8.85 5.94 21.47
CA ALA A 492 -7.43 6.17 21.23
C ALA A 492 -6.55 5.29 22.13
N GLY A 493 -5.69 4.50 21.50
CA GLY A 493 -4.59 3.84 22.20
C GLY A 493 -3.52 4.83 22.69
N ALA A 494 -2.63 4.38 23.58
CA ALA A 494 -1.57 5.21 24.19
C ALA A 494 -0.70 6.01 23.20
N ASN A 495 -0.51 5.46 22.00
CA ASN A 495 0.30 6.07 20.93
C ASN A 495 -0.44 7.22 20.19
N SER A 496 -1.72 7.43 20.46
CA SER A 496 -2.56 8.47 19.84
C SER A 496 -2.98 9.59 20.80
N GLN A 497 -3.05 9.28 22.10
CA GLN A 497 -3.35 10.25 23.14
C GLN A 497 -2.44 11.48 23.07
N GLY A 498 -3.03 12.67 23.13
CA GLY A 498 -2.31 13.95 23.06
C GLY A 498 -2.09 14.47 21.64
N SER A 499 -2.51 13.73 20.60
CA SER A 499 -2.61 14.28 19.25
C SER A 499 -3.60 15.45 19.25
N THR A 500 -3.32 16.50 18.48
CA THR A 500 -4.14 17.72 18.41
C THR A 500 -4.70 17.96 17.02
N PHE A 501 -5.83 18.65 16.95
CA PHE A 501 -6.51 18.98 15.70
C PHE A 501 -7.26 20.30 15.78
N ALA A 502 -7.60 20.83 14.61
CA ALA A 502 -8.49 21.95 14.42
C ALA A 502 -9.78 21.49 13.75
N LEU A 503 -10.91 22.00 14.22
CA LEU A 503 -12.21 21.93 13.58
C LEU A 503 -12.57 23.33 13.06
N ARG A 504 -12.78 23.46 11.75
CA ARG A 504 -13.00 24.73 11.07
C ARG A 504 -14.38 24.81 10.43
N ALA A 505 -15.09 25.91 10.62
CA ALA A 505 -16.36 26.21 9.97
C ALA A 505 -16.42 27.70 9.60
N GLY A 506 -16.30 28.01 8.30
CA GLY A 506 -16.08 29.39 7.84
C GLY A 506 -14.81 29.96 8.48
N ASP A 507 -14.92 31.13 9.12
CA ASP A 507 -13.81 31.80 9.80
C ASP A 507 -13.62 31.34 11.26
N SER A 508 -14.45 30.42 11.75
CA SER A 508 -14.33 29.87 13.11
C SER A 508 -13.41 28.66 13.14
N GLU A 509 -12.52 28.60 14.14
CA GLU A 509 -11.70 27.43 14.45
C GLU A 509 -11.87 27.03 15.92
N LEU A 510 -11.94 25.73 16.19
CA LEU A 510 -11.89 25.12 17.52
C LEU A 510 -10.78 24.08 17.54
N GLN A 511 -9.83 24.20 18.47
CA GLN A 511 -8.78 23.19 18.64
C GLN A 511 -9.19 22.13 19.66
N GLY A 512 -8.82 20.89 19.40
CA GLY A 512 -9.09 19.75 20.27
C GLY A 512 -7.86 18.88 20.48
N VAL A 513 -7.88 18.13 21.57
CA VAL A 513 -6.85 17.15 21.94
C VAL A 513 -7.50 15.77 22.07
N ILE A 514 -6.84 14.75 21.55
CA ILE A 514 -7.31 13.38 21.63
C ILE A 514 -7.07 12.85 23.06
N PRO A 515 -8.13 12.41 23.76
CA PRO A 515 -8.05 11.99 25.16
C PRO A 515 -7.38 10.61 25.32
N PRO A 516 -6.89 10.28 26.53
CA PRO A 516 -6.57 8.88 26.88
C PRO A 516 -7.85 8.06 26.90
N THR A 517 -7.97 7.03 26.06
CA THR A 517 -8.98 5.98 26.28
C THR A 517 -8.37 4.59 26.44
N ALA A 518 -7.04 4.47 26.32
CA ALA A 518 -6.23 3.25 26.44
C ALA A 518 -6.59 2.09 25.48
N SER A 519 -7.62 2.25 24.64
CA SER A 519 -8.20 1.22 23.80
C SER A 519 -8.52 1.75 22.40
N TRP A 520 -8.57 0.86 21.41
CA TRP A 520 -8.91 1.19 20.03
C TRP A 520 -10.40 0.97 19.71
N THR A 521 -11.14 0.35 20.63
CA THR A 521 -12.53 -0.06 20.47
C THR A 521 -13.46 0.62 21.47
N ASP A 522 -12.93 1.15 22.57
CA ASP A 522 -13.73 1.73 23.64
C ASP A 522 -13.83 3.25 23.45
N PHE A 523 -15.01 3.68 23.00
CA PHE A 523 -15.28 5.06 22.64
C PHE A 523 -15.72 5.87 23.86
N THR A 524 -15.17 7.06 23.98
CA THR A 524 -15.57 8.07 24.96
C THR A 524 -16.02 9.34 24.22
N THR A 525 -17.04 10.01 24.75
CA THR A 525 -17.45 11.33 24.28
C THR A 525 -16.76 12.40 25.10
N VAL A 526 -15.95 13.24 24.45
CA VAL A 526 -15.27 14.37 25.07
C VAL A 526 -15.79 15.69 24.55
N ARG A 527 -16.01 16.64 25.46
CA ARG A 527 -16.41 18.01 25.12
C ARG A 527 -15.17 18.78 24.64
N LEU A 528 -15.22 19.31 23.41
CA LEU A 528 -14.12 20.06 22.82
C LEU A 528 -14.22 21.56 23.10
N GLY A 529 -15.44 22.11 23.12
CA GLY A 529 -15.69 23.53 23.32
C GLY A 529 -16.71 24.07 22.34
N ARG A 530 -16.62 25.37 22.01
CA ARG A 530 -17.61 26.06 21.18
C ARG A 530 -17.06 26.42 19.82
N LEU A 531 -17.89 26.25 18.78
CA LEU A 531 -17.58 26.62 17.40
C LEU A 531 -18.73 27.44 16.84
N ARG A 532 -18.43 28.48 16.05
CA ARG A 532 -19.45 29.27 15.35
C ARG A 532 -19.68 28.68 13.96
N LEU A 533 -20.92 28.28 13.68
CA LEU A 533 -21.36 27.84 12.37
C LEU A 533 -21.81 29.04 11.52
N PRO A 534 -21.37 29.18 10.26
CA PRO A 534 -21.89 30.17 9.32
C PRO A 534 -23.37 29.93 8.95
N LYS A 535 -24.05 31.00 8.51
CA LYS A 535 -25.36 30.88 7.83
C LYS A 535 -25.14 30.35 6.40
N GLY A 536 -26.05 29.50 5.92
CA GLY A 536 -26.04 28.96 4.57
C GLY A 536 -25.19 27.70 4.45
N ASN A 537 -24.72 27.42 3.23
CA ASN A 537 -23.90 26.25 2.94
C ASN A 537 -22.43 26.52 3.29
N PHE A 538 -21.81 25.62 4.03
CA PHE A 538 -20.39 25.71 4.38
C PHE A 538 -19.76 24.32 4.49
N LYS A 539 -18.44 24.28 4.68
CA LYS A 539 -17.73 23.05 5.03
C LYS A 539 -17.34 23.08 6.50
N LEU A 540 -17.70 22.03 7.23
CA LEU A 540 -17.07 21.72 8.51
C LEU A 540 -15.85 20.87 8.21
N THR A 541 -14.65 21.27 8.62
CA THR A 541 -13.42 20.56 8.28
C THR A 541 -12.60 20.25 9.52
N MET A 542 -12.25 18.98 9.72
CA MET A 542 -11.33 18.56 10.78
C MET A 542 -9.94 18.31 10.18
N VAL A 543 -8.92 18.91 10.79
CA VAL A 543 -7.52 18.89 10.34
C VAL A 543 -6.61 18.54 11.52
N PRO A 544 -5.81 17.46 11.47
CA PRO A 544 -4.78 17.22 12.46
C PRO A 544 -3.74 18.36 12.45
N LEU A 545 -3.41 18.87 13.63
CA LEU A 545 -2.36 19.87 13.83
C LEU A 545 -1.06 19.19 14.25
N HIS A 546 -1.15 18.23 15.17
CA HIS A 546 -0.05 17.39 15.61
C HIS A 546 -0.55 15.96 15.79
N VAL A 547 0.11 14.99 15.14
CA VAL A 547 -0.17 13.57 15.37
C VAL A 547 1.03 12.98 16.11
N LYS A 548 0.79 12.47 17.32
CA LYS A 548 1.86 11.94 18.19
C LYS A 548 2.66 10.81 17.54
N PHE A 549 2.00 10.00 16.71
CA PHE A 549 2.65 8.98 15.88
C PHE A 549 2.03 8.98 14.47
N PRO A 550 2.84 9.05 13.38
CA PRO A 550 2.32 9.05 12.01
C PRO A 550 1.42 7.83 11.73
N GLY A 551 0.14 8.07 11.40
CA GLY A 551 -0.82 6.99 11.18
C GLY A 551 -1.49 6.48 12.46
N ARG A 552 -1.44 7.22 13.58
CA ARG A 552 -2.12 6.90 14.84
C ARG A 552 -2.62 8.19 15.53
N PHE A 553 -3.70 8.77 15.03
CA PHE A 553 -4.35 9.95 15.63
C PHE A 553 -5.45 9.62 16.64
N GLY A 554 -6.08 8.45 16.51
CA GLY A 554 -7.29 8.05 17.24
C GLY A 554 -8.40 7.66 16.27
N VAL A 555 -9.35 6.86 16.74
CA VAL A 555 -10.54 6.43 16.00
C VAL A 555 -11.67 7.38 16.33
N VAL A 556 -11.88 8.37 15.47
CA VAL A 556 -13.02 9.28 15.58
C VAL A 556 -14.26 8.57 15.05
N ARG A 557 -15.35 8.54 15.83
CA ARG A 557 -16.64 7.98 15.36
C ARG A 557 -17.54 9.07 14.80
N LYS A 558 -17.78 10.14 15.59
CA LYS A 558 -18.64 11.26 15.20
C LYS A 558 -18.31 12.52 15.98
N LEU A 559 -18.68 13.67 15.39
CA LEU A 559 -18.84 14.93 16.10
C LEU A 559 -20.30 15.08 16.50
N ILE A 560 -20.55 15.71 17.65
CA ILE A 560 -21.89 16.04 18.12
C ILE A 560 -21.95 17.56 18.25
N LEU A 561 -22.77 18.19 17.42
CA LEU A 561 -22.99 19.63 17.44
C LEU A 561 -24.29 19.91 18.21
N SER A 562 -24.18 20.36 19.45
CA SER A 562 -25.32 20.68 20.30
C SER A 562 -25.63 22.18 20.28
N PRO A 563 -26.90 22.60 20.30
CA PRO A 563 -27.27 24.01 20.39
C PRO A 563 -26.60 24.67 21.60
N GLY A 564 -25.88 25.77 21.39
CA GLY A 564 -25.35 26.56 22.49
C GLY A 564 -26.49 27.17 23.30
N LYS A 565 -26.48 26.99 24.63
CA LYS A 565 -27.37 27.77 25.52
C LYS A 565 -27.09 29.26 25.25
N ARG A 566 -28.13 30.03 24.86
CA ARG A 566 -28.06 31.51 24.84
C ARG A 566 -27.52 31.95 26.20
N ARG A 567 -26.56 32.88 26.23
CA ARG A 567 -26.23 33.59 27.47
C ARG A 567 -27.55 34.13 28.05
N PRO A 568 -27.84 33.98 29.35
CA PRO A 568 -28.74 34.91 30.00
C PRO A 568 -28.20 36.31 29.71
N ARG A 569 -29.10 37.23 29.33
CA ARG A 569 -28.74 38.61 29.00
C ARG A 569 -27.97 39.28 30.13
#